data_AF-A0AAD3CDX7-F1
#
_entry.id   AF-A0AAD3CDX7-F1
#
_cell.length_a   1.000
_cell.length_b   1.000
_cell.length_c   1.000
_cell.angle_alpha   90.00
_cell.angle_beta   90.00
_cell.angle_gamma   90.00
#
_symmetry.space_group_name_H-M   'P 1'
#
loop_
_entity.id
_entity.type
_entity.pdbx_description
1 polymer ?
#
loop_
_entity_poly.entity_id
_entity_poly.type
_entity_poly.pdbx_seq_one_letter_code
_entity_poly.pdbx_strand_id
1 'polypeptide(L)'
;MSLLQETSTIYKPTSKNKKHLIKKHRSSKQKLSIEIEQGYTEDDASVISSESESSWDKEQEFSSFKRSVTSNVLFLLGSTWSTILSILELKKHYYKEQLKALEISDGNDDYYGTSIYYENVSLAVSILYCLNAYMDWKVARGKINTADVETSEYVFIRRLQSINSESASAICFGSGAFIDLLISTMTENYKLIIMSLCGIGSIGDFDKNMGKTSVHLYFLSAVFCLLRSDFTADDVSSRVYLLGDLLFMAGSVIDLVTNYLADPFYAETKQVTLLWLYLLSCELWLIDACLYLLGDFFWFNSDFSNQLSLLSWKTWFSKGSTSIQKTTKEV
;
A
#
# COMPACT_ATOMS: atom_id res chain seq x y z
N MET A 1 -43.56 -28.65 -24.82
CA MET A 1 -43.66 -29.10 -23.41
C MET A 1 -43.17 -27.97 -22.54
N SER A 2 -44.12 -27.24 -21.96
CA SER A 2 -43.94 -26.09 -21.07
C SER A 2 -43.96 -26.56 -19.62
N LEU A 3 -42.92 -26.27 -18.85
CA LEU A 3 -42.98 -26.26 -17.39
C LEU A 3 -42.15 -25.07 -16.88
N LEU A 4 -42.81 -23.92 -16.87
CA LEU A 4 -42.61 -22.87 -15.87
C LEU A 4 -43.46 -23.25 -14.65
N GLN A 5 -42.91 -23.19 -13.44
CA GLN A 5 -43.49 -22.46 -12.30
C GLN A 5 -42.69 -22.69 -11.01
N GLU A 6 -42.38 -21.56 -10.36
CA GLU A 6 -42.45 -21.28 -8.92
C GLU A 6 -41.49 -22.04 -7.97
N THR A 7 -40.83 -21.43 -6.98
CA THR A 7 -41.20 -20.30 -6.11
C THR A 7 -39.97 -19.55 -5.61
N SER A 8 -40.00 -18.21 -5.69
CA SER A 8 -39.09 -17.31 -4.97
C SER A 8 -39.65 -16.96 -3.60
N THR A 9 -38.99 -17.38 -2.52
CA THR A 9 -39.29 -16.90 -1.16
C THR A 9 -38.51 -15.63 -0.86
N ILE A 10 -39.24 -14.51 -0.88
CA ILE A 10 -38.78 -13.19 -0.46
C ILE A 10 -38.60 -13.19 1.07
N TYR A 11 -37.36 -13.06 1.53
CA TYR A 11 -37.04 -12.88 2.94
C TYR A 11 -37.24 -11.41 3.33
N LYS A 12 -38.27 -11.11 4.15
CA LYS A 12 -38.47 -9.80 4.78
C LYS A 12 -37.65 -9.73 6.09
N PRO A 13 -36.73 -8.78 6.27
CA PRO A 13 -36.12 -8.55 7.57
C PRO A 13 -37.12 -7.82 8.49
N THR A 14 -37.51 -8.48 9.58
CA THR A 14 -38.28 -7.88 10.67
C THR A 14 -37.45 -6.87 11.44
N SER A 15 -37.84 -5.59 11.35
CA SER A 15 -37.31 -4.49 12.15
C SER A 15 -37.86 -4.50 13.57
N LYS A 16 -37.28 -5.27 14.50
CA LYS A 16 -37.51 -5.11 15.95
C LYS A 16 -36.28 -5.52 16.74
N ASN A 17 -35.43 -4.53 17.09
CA ASN A 17 -34.70 -4.42 18.37
C ASN A 17 -33.71 -3.25 18.31
N LYS A 18 -34.25 -2.04 18.24
CA LYS A 18 -33.54 -0.83 18.68
C LYS A 18 -34.07 -0.49 20.07
N LYS A 19 -33.21 -0.65 21.08
CA LYS A 19 -33.22 -0.04 22.44
C LYS A 19 -32.83 -1.09 23.49
N HIS A 20 -31.52 -1.27 23.69
CA HIS A 20 -30.88 -1.46 25.00
C HIS A 20 -29.42 -1.85 24.77
N LEU A 21 -28.52 -0.87 24.66
CA LEU A 21 -27.11 -1.01 25.09
C LEU A 21 -26.39 0.35 25.06
N ILE A 22 -26.92 1.35 25.76
CA ILE A 22 -26.14 2.55 26.14
C ILE A 22 -26.48 2.85 27.59
N LYS A 23 -25.72 2.27 28.53
CA LYS A 23 -25.54 2.71 29.92
C LYS A 23 -24.75 1.65 30.70
N LYS A 24 -23.42 1.66 30.55
CA LYS A 24 -22.48 1.23 31.61
C LYS A 24 -21.04 1.50 31.17
N HIS A 25 -20.55 2.71 31.46
CA HIS A 25 -19.16 3.01 31.84
C HIS A 25 -19.01 4.52 32.06
N ARG A 26 -19.71 5.02 33.09
CA ARG A 26 -19.43 6.31 33.74
C ARG A 26 -19.79 6.15 35.20
N SER A 27 -18.90 5.53 35.99
CA SER A 27 -18.93 5.58 37.46
C SER A 27 -17.73 4.83 38.04
N SER A 28 -16.55 5.48 38.05
CA SER A 28 -15.47 5.20 39.01
C SER A 28 -14.27 6.14 38.79
N LYS A 29 -14.50 7.45 38.92
CA LYS A 29 -13.46 8.38 39.40
C LYS A 29 -14.10 9.23 40.50
N GLN A 30 -14.38 8.58 41.61
CA GLN A 30 -14.69 9.22 42.87
C GLN A 30 -13.41 9.89 43.37
N LYS A 31 -13.49 11.22 43.50
CA LYS A 31 -12.93 12.06 44.57
C LYS A 31 -12.05 11.31 45.58
N LEU A 32 -10.74 11.57 45.51
CA LEU A 32 -9.90 11.65 46.69
C LEU A 32 -9.20 13.02 46.66
N SER A 33 -9.93 14.03 47.13
CA SER A 33 -9.36 15.34 47.46
C SER A 33 -8.75 15.22 48.85
N ILE A 34 -7.43 15.01 48.89
CA ILE A 34 -6.62 15.23 50.10
C ILE A 34 -6.21 16.70 50.03
N GLU A 35 -6.75 17.50 50.93
CA GLU A 35 -6.19 18.81 51.27
C GLU A 35 -4.82 18.58 51.90
N ILE A 36 -3.76 18.85 51.15
CA ILE A 36 -2.45 19.16 51.71
C ILE A 36 -2.32 20.66 51.65
N GLU A 37 -2.71 21.29 52.75
CA GLU A 37 -2.43 22.68 53.04
C GLU A 37 -0.95 22.78 53.45
N GLN A 38 -0.06 23.01 52.47
CA GLN A 38 1.31 23.45 52.73
C GLN A 38 1.64 24.58 51.77
N GLY A 39 1.82 25.77 52.36
CA GLY A 39 2.23 26.98 51.68
C GLY A 39 3.56 26.77 50.96
N TYR A 40 3.50 26.82 49.64
CA TYR A 40 4.64 27.09 48.78
C TYR A 40 4.31 28.33 47.97
N THR A 41 5.22 29.29 48.07
CA THR A 41 5.22 30.57 47.37
C THR A 41 5.06 30.36 45.86
N GLU A 42 3.94 30.86 45.33
CA GLU A 42 3.78 31.17 43.91
C GLU A 42 4.87 32.15 43.52
N ASP A 43 5.83 31.76 42.67
CA ASP A 43 6.47 32.68 41.71
C ASP A 43 7.44 31.99 40.71
N ASP A 44 7.86 30.72 40.89
CA ASP A 44 8.89 30.13 40.00
C ASP A 44 8.53 28.81 39.26
N ALA A 45 7.27 28.36 39.28
CA ALA A 45 6.90 27.02 38.78
C ALA A 45 6.39 26.94 37.32
N SER A 46 6.42 28.02 36.53
CA SER A 46 5.75 28.07 35.21
C SER A 46 6.61 27.75 33.98
N VAL A 47 7.90 27.39 34.13
CA VAL A 47 8.84 27.36 32.99
C VAL A 47 9.25 25.96 32.51
N ILE A 48 8.95 24.87 33.23
CA ILE A 48 9.62 23.57 32.97
C ILE A 48 8.77 22.52 32.22
N SER A 49 7.46 22.71 32.01
CA SER A 49 6.60 21.62 31.50
C SER A 49 6.34 21.57 29.99
N SER A 50 7.00 22.37 29.15
CA SER A 50 6.72 22.43 27.69
C SER A 50 7.76 21.79 26.77
N GLU A 51 8.91 21.35 27.28
CA GLU A 51 9.99 20.80 26.44
C GLU A 51 9.90 19.28 26.21
N SER A 52 9.20 18.52 27.07
CA SER A 52 9.18 17.05 27.01
C SER A 52 8.19 16.44 26.02
N GLU A 53 7.17 17.17 25.57
CA GLU A 53 6.19 16.64 24.59
C GLU A 53 6.76 16.66 23.15
N SER A 54 7.69 17.56 22.83
CA SER A 54 8.19 17.73 21.45
C SER A 54 9.14 16.63 20.95
N SER A 55 9.72 15.82 21.83
CA SER A 55 10.71 14.80 21.43
C SER A 55 10.07 13.50 20.93
N TRP A 56 8.92 13.11 21.50
CA TRP A 56 8.25 11.85 21.17
C TRP A 56 7.59 11.90 19.79
N ASP A 57 6.97 13.02 19.44
CA ASP A 57 6.30 13.19 18.15
C ASP A 57 7.29 13.12 16.97
N LYS A 58 8.47 13.75 17.13
CA LYS A 58 9.52 13.72 16.10
C LYS A 58 10.10 12.34 15.87
N GLU A 59 10.31 11.57 16.94
CA GLU A 59 10.81 10.20 16.80
C GLU A 59 9.78 9.30 16.08
N GLN A 60 8.50 9.50 16.38
CA GLN A 60 7.42 8.77 15.72
C GLN A 60 7.30 9.13 14.23
N GLU A 61 7.32 10.42 13.88
CA GLU A 61 7.30 10.88 12.48
C GLU A 61 8.49 10.33 11.68
N PHE A 62 9.69 10.42 12.24
CA PHE A 62 10.90 9.90 11.59
C PHE A 62 10.85 8.37 11.44
N SER A 63 10.29 7.66 12.41
CA SER A 63 10.09 6.20 12.30
C SER A 63 9.07 5.85 11.21
N SER A 64 8.01 6.65 11.04
CA SER A 64 7.00 6.47 10.00
C SER A 64 7.61 6.72 8.62
N PHE A 65 8.40 7.77 8.47
CA PHE A 65 9.12 8.07 7.23
C PHE A 65 10.06 6.94 6.81
N LYS A 66 10.88 6.43 7.74
CA LYS A 66 11.76 5.28 7.48
C LYS A 66 11.01 4.05 6.99
N ARG A 67 9.81 3.81 7.53
CA ARG A 67 8.96 2.68 7.10
C ARG A 67 8.38 2.93 5.72
N SER A 68 7.93 4.16 5.41
CA SER A 68 7.48 4.57 4.07
C SER A 68 8.56 4.31 3.03
N VAL A 69 9.77 4.86 3.25
CA VAL A 69 10.90 4.70 2.33
C VAL A 69 11.28 3.23 2.17
N THR A 70 11.38 2.47 3.27
CA THR A 70 11.66 1.03 3.19
C THR A 70 10.62 0.30 2.36
N SER A 71 9.34 0.63 2.55
CA SER A 71 8.24 0.03 1.79
C SER A 71 8.36 0.32 0.29
N ASN A 72 8.58 1.59 -0.06
CA ASN A 72 8.71 2.04 -1.45
C ASN A 72 9.97 1.47 -2.14
N VAL A 73 11.07 1.26 -1.40
CA VAL A 73 12.25 0.55 -1.91
C VAL A 73 11.94 -0.92 -2.20
N LEU A 74 11.21 -1.61 -1.31
CA LEU A 74 10.80 -3.00 -1.55
C LEU A 74 9.91 -3.09 -2.80
N PHE A 75 8.97 -2.16 -2.96
CA PHE A 75 8.11 -2.07 -4.14
C PHE A 75 8.94 -1.82 -5.42
N LEU A 76 9.88 -0.87 -5.39
CA LEU A 76 10.79 -0.59 -6.51
C LEU A 76 11.59 -1.83 -6.93
N LEU A 77 12.17 -2.55 -5.97
CA LEU A 77 12.95 -3.76 -6.24
C LEU A 77 12.08 -4.86 -6.87
N GLY A 78 10.86 -5.05 -6.33
CA GLY A 78 9.89 -6.00 -6.89
C GLY A 78 9.51 -5.65 -8.34
N SER A 79 9.15 -4.39 -8.59
CA SER A 79 8.75 -3.90 -9.92
C SER A 79 9.90 -3.92 -10.92
N THR A 80 11.14 -3.66 -10.47
CA THR A 80 12.35 -3.78 -11.31
C THR A 80 12.54 -5.22 -11.77
N TRP A 81 12.45 -6.20 -10.85
CA TRP A 81 12.59 -7.60 -11.22
C TRP A 81 11.44 -8.13 -12.07
N SER A 82 10.20 -7.72 -11.78
CA SER A 82 9.02 -8.03 -12.61
C SER A 82 9.20 -7.54 -14.05
N THR A 83 9.70 -6.30 -14.23
CA THR A 83 10.00 -5.74 -15.56
C THR A 83 11.08 -6.53 -16.28
N ILE A 84 12.16 -6.88 -15.59
CA ILE A 84 13.26 -7.66 -16.18
C ILE A 84 12.79 -9.05 -16.59
N LEU A 85 11.98 -9.73 -15.77
CA LEU A 85 11.37 -11.00 -16.13
C LEU A 85 10.52 -10.88 -17.40
N SER A 86 9.67 -9.87 -17.48
CA SER A 86 8.82 -9.61 -18.63
C SER A 86 9.62 -9.41 -19.93
N ILE A 87 10.74 -8.66 -19.86
CA ILE A 87 11.66 -8.47 -20.99
C ILE A 87 12.28 -9.81 -21.41
N LEU A 88 12.71 -10.62 -20.44
CA LEU A 88 13.32 -11.92 -20.70
C LEU A 88 12.32 -12.92 -21.33
N GLU A 89 11.08 -12.93 -20.85
CA GLU A 89 9.99 -13.74 -21.44
C GLU A 89 9.68 -13.32 -22.88
N LEU A 90 9.61 -12.02 -23.15
CA LEU A 90 9.41 -11.48 -24.48
C LEU A 90 10.56 -11.89 -25.42
N LYS A 91 11.82 -11.79 -24.97
CA LYS A 91 12.99 -12.24 -25.74
C LYS A 91 12.96 -13.75 -26.01
N LYS A 92 12.61 -14.55 -25.00
CA LYS A 92 12.46 -16.00 -25.13
C LYS A 92 11.40 -16.36 -26.17
N HIS A 93 10.28 -15.63 -26.20
CA HIS A 93 9.24 -15.82 -27.21
C HIS A 93 9.77 -15.58 -28.64
N TYR A 94 10.44 -14.44 -28.88
CA TYR A 94 11.02 -14.15 -30.20
C TYR A 94 12.06 -15.17 -30.64
N TYR A 95 12.93 -15.60 -29.73
CA TYR A 95 13.94 -16.63 -30.02
C TYR A 95 13.29 -17.95 -30.45
N LYS A 96 12.24 -18.39 -29.74
CA LYS A 96 11.48 -19.60 -30.12
C LYS A 96 10.83 -19.48 -31.49
N GLU A 97 10.23 -18.34 -31.82
CA GLU A 97 9.64 -18.13 -33.15
C GLU A 97 10.69 -18.12 -34.26
N GLN A 98 11.89 -17.59 -34.00
CA GLN A 98 13.01 -17.67 -34.96
C GLN A 98 13.48 -19.11 -35.18
N LEU A 99 13.61 -19.92 -34.13
CA LEU A 99 13.98 -21.34 -34.26
C LEU A 99 12.94 -22.13 -35.06
N LYS A 100 11.64 -21.90 -34.80
CA LYS A 100 10.55 -22.50 -35.58
C LYS A 100 10.62 -22.12 -37.06
N ALA A 101 10.88 -20.83 -37.35
CA ALA A 101 11.00 -20.35 -38.73
C ALA A 101 12.19 -20.97 -39.49
N LEU A 102 13.21 -21.43 -38.77
CA LEU A 102 14.37 -22.12 -39.33
C LEU A 102 14.20 -23.65 -39.41
N GLU A 103 13.04 -24.19 -39.02
CA GLU A 103 12.76 -25.64 -38.92
C GLU A 103 13.79 -26.42 -38.09
N ILE A 104 14.52 -25.72 -37.21
CA ILE A 104 15.48 -26.36 -36.32
C ILE A 104 14.67 -27.02 -35.20
N SER A 105 14.46 -28.34 -35.33
CA SER A 105 13.93 -29.17 -34.26
C SER A 105 14.90 -29.12 -33.10
N ASP A 106 14.51 -28.42 -32.03
CA ASP A 106 15.29 -28.28 -30.81
C ASP A 106 15.33 -29.65 -30.10
N GLY A 107 16.22 -30.53 -30.55
CA GLY A 107 16.39 -31.88 -30.01
C GLY A 107 17.13 -31.92 -28.67
N ASN A 108 17.41 -30.76 -28.07
CA ASN A 108 18.12 -30.63 -26.81
C ASN A 108 17.37 -29.66 -25.89
N ASP A 109 16.37 -30.18 -25.19
CA ASP A 109 15.54 -29.49 -24.18
C ASP A 109 16.31 -28.97 -22.94
N ASP A 110 17.65 -28.81 -23.01
CA ASP A 110 18.51 -28.30 -21.91
C ASP A 110 18.21 -26.84 -21.52
N TYR A 111 17.15 -26.25 -22.06
CA TYR A 111 16.51 -25.03 -21.58
C TYR A 111 15.85 -25.17 -20.18
N TYR A 112 16.03 -26.31 -19.49
CA TYR A 112 15.64 -26.51 -18.08
C TYR A 112 16.38 -25.58 -17.10
N GLY A 113 17.62 -25.18 -17.40
CA GLY A 113 18.38 -24.27 -16.52
C GLY A 113 17.75 -22.87 -16.40
N THR A 114 17.01 -22.45 -17.42
CA THR A 114 16.34 -21.14 -17.41
C THR A 114 15.04 -21.16 -16.61
N SER A 115 14.27 -22.26 -16.59
CA SER A 115 12.99 -22.31 -15.87
C SER A 115 13.16 -22.10 -14.36
N ILE A 116 14.17 -22.76 -13.76
CA ILE A 116 14.50 -22.61 -12.33
C ILE A 116 14.86 -21.15 -12.00
N TYR A 117 15.53 -20.44 -12.91
CA TYR A 117 15.84 -19.03 -12.73
C TYR A 117 14.58 -18.16 -12.72
N TYR A 118 13.66 -18.35 -13.68
CA TYR A 118 12.39 -17.59 -13.72
C TYR A 118 11.54 -17.84 -12.48
N GLU A 119 11.43 -19.10 -12.04
CA GLU A 119 10.65 -19.46 -10.84
C GLU A 119 11.21 -18.79 -9.58
N ASN A 120 12.54 -18.82 -9.39
CA ASN A 120 13.17 -18.20 -8.22
C ASN A 120 13.04 -16.67 -8.21
N VAL A 121 13.12 -16.02 -9.38
CA VAL A 121 12.95 -14.57 -9.46
C VAL A 121 11.48 -14.20 -9.26
N SER A 122 10.53 -14.95 -9.84
CA SER A 122 9.09 -14.76 -9.60
C SER A 122 8.76 -14.86 -8.12
N LEU A 123 9.28 -15.90 -7.45
CA LEU A 123 9.19 -16.07 -6.01
C LEU A 123 9.73 -14.85 -5.24
N ALA A 124 10.93 -14.37 -5.60
CA ALA A 124 11.54 -13.22 -4.97
C ALA A 124 10.69 -11.95 -5.13
N VAL A 125 10.11 -11.72 -6.31
CA VAL A 125 9.19 -10.60 -6.57
C VAL A 125 7.96 -10.68 -5.65
N SER A 126 7.29 -11.83 -5.57
CA SER A 126 6.12 -12.00 -4.71
C SER A 126 6.45 -11.80 -3.22
N ILE A 127 7.63 -12.24 -2.76
CA ILE A 127 8.10 -11.97 -1.39
C ILE A 127 8.30 -10.48 -1.16
N LEU A 128 8.95 -9.77 -2.09
CA LEU A 128 9.17 -8.33 -1.98
C LEU A 128 7.85 -7.57 -1.89
N TYR A 129 6.85 -7.93 -2.71
CA TYR A 129 5.51 -7.35 -2.66
C TYR A 129 4.75 -7.68 -1.37
N CYS A 130 4.87 -8.90 -0.83
CA CYS A 130 4.30 -9.22 0.48
C CYS A 130 4.93 -8.38 1.60
N LEU A 131 6.25 -8.17 1.57
CA LEU A 131 6.96 -7.37 2.56
C LEU A 131 6.61 -5.87 2.44
N ASN A 132 6.51 -5.35 1.22
CA ASN A 132 6.02 -3.99 0.96
C ASN A 132 4.60 -3.82 1.52
N ALA A 133 3.65 -4.70 1.18
CA ALA A 133 2.28 -4.68 1.71
C ALA A 133 2.24 -4.69 3.25
N TYR A 134 3.08 -5.52 3.88
CA TYR A 134 3.16 -5.57 5.34
C TYR A 134 3.65 -4.25 5.94
N MET A 135 4.65 -3.62 5.31
CA MET A 135 5.18 -2.34 5.75
C MET A 135 4.15 -1.22 5.58
N ASP A 136 3.44 -1.16 4.46
CA ASP A 136 2.36 -0.20 4.22
C ASP A 136 1.23 -0.37 5.23
N TRP A 137 0.83 -1.61 5.50
CA TRP A 137 -0.17 -1.91 6.53
C TRP A 137 0.28 -1.43 7.92
N LYS A 138 1.56 -1.61 8.27
CA LYS A 138 2.13 -1.11 9.54
C LYS A 138 2.15 0.40 9.61
N VAL A 139 2.48 1.09 8.51
CA VAL A 139 2.44 2.55 8.41
C VAL A 139 1.00 3.05 8.61
N ALA A 140 0.04 2.48 7.91
CA ALA A 140 -1.38 2.82 8.02
C ALA A 140 -1.90 2.64 9.46
N ARG A 141 -1.59 1.50 10.10
CA ARG A 141 -1.97 1.24 11.50
C ARG A 141 -1.31 2.18 12.50
N GLY A 142 -0.08 2.62 12.23
CA GLY A 142 0.62 3.61 13.04
C GLY A 142 -0.12 4.95 13.13
N LYS A 143 -0.79 5.35 12.04
CA LYS A 143 -1.59 6.60 11.96
C LYS A 143 -2.88 6.55 12.79
N ILE A 144 -3.42 5.36 13.09
CA ILE A 144 -4.62 5.21 13.94
C ILE A 144 -4.31 5.63 15.37
N ASN A 145 -3.16 5.19 15.89
CA ASN A 145 -2.77 5.42 17.28
C ASN A 145 -2.47 6.91 17.58
N THR A 146 -2.31 7.75 16.56
CA THR A 146 -2.05 9.19 16.69
C THR A 146 -3.26 10.06 16.38
N ALA A 147 -4.42 9.48 16.11
CA ALA A 147 -5.64 10.21 15.74
C ALA A 147 -6.40 10.82 16.94
N ASP A 148 -5.90 10.67 18.17
CA ASP A 148 -6.60 11.01 19.41
C ASP A 148 -6.66 12.51 19.77
N VAL A 149 -6.27 13.42 18.87
CA VAL A 149 -6.17 14.86 19.19
C VAL A 149 -7.27 15.68 18.48
N GLU A 150 -8.25 16.12 19.27
CA GLU A 150 -9.11 17.31 19.12
C GLU A 150 -9.47 17.80 17.70
N THR A 151 -10.00 16.94 16.84
CA THR A 151 -10.56 17.38 15.55
C THR A 151 -12.07 17.23 15.50
N SER A 152 -12.72 18.10 14.73
CA SER A 152 -14.16 18.05 14.47
C SER A 152 -14.59 16.63 14.03
N GLU A 153 -15.76 16.16 14.46
CA GLU A 153 -16.28 14.81 14.17
C GLU A 153 -16.20 14.45 12.68
N TYR A 154 -16.42 15.43 11.80
CA TYR A 154 -16.31 15.25 10.36
C TYR A 154 -14.88 14.95 9.89
N VAL A 155 -13.91 15.69 10.39
CA VAL A 155 -12.49 15.51 10.06
C VAL A 155 -11.99 14.16 10.59
N PHE A 156 -12.42 13.80 11.79
CA PHE A 156 -12.13 12.50 12.39
C PHE A 156 -12.67 11.33 11.54
N ILE A 157 -13.94 11.40 11.10
CA ILE A 157 -14.55 10.36 10.25
C ILE A 157 -13.81 10.22 8.91
N ARG A 158 -13.50 11.34 8.23
CA ARG A 158 -12.73 11.30 6.98
C ARG A 158 -11.35 10.68 7.18
N ARG A 159 -10.65 11.03 8.27
CA ARG A 159 -9.33 10.47 8.58
C ARG A 159 -9.41 8.97 8.85
N LEU A 160 -10.43 8.51 9.57
CA LEU A 160 -10.65 7.09 9.82
C LEU A 160 -10.93 6.32 8.52
N GLN A 161 -11.74 6.89 7.62
CA GLN A 161 -11.99 6.33 6.28
C GLN A 161 -10.71 6.23 5.46
N SER A 162 -9.89 7.28 5.44
CA SER A 162 -8.59 7.29 4.76
C SER A 162 -7.67 6.17 5.25
N ILE A 163 -7.53 6.02 6.58
CA ILE A 163 -6.66 4.99 7.17
C ILE A 163 -7.19 3.58 6.89
N ASN A 164 -8.51 3.40 6.91
CA ASN A 164 -9.15 2.14 6.53
C ASN A 164 -8.88 1.82 5.05
N SER A 165 -8.90 2.82 4.16
CA SER A 165 -8.58 2.65 2.75
C SER A 165 -7.12 2.26 2.52
N GLU A 166 -6.16 2.90 3.23
CA GLU A 166 -4.73 2.52 3.17
C GLU A 166 -4.53 1.07 3.63
N SER A 167 -5.17 0.70 4.73
CA SER A 167 -5.07 -0.67 5.27
C SER A 167 -5.71 -1.68 4.32
N ALA A 168 -6.87 -1.35 3.74
CA ALA A 168 -7.56 -2.21 2.78
C ALA A 168 -6.74 -2.40 1.50
N SER A 169 -6.14 -1.32 0.97
CA SER A 169 -5.24 -1.39 -0.17
C SER A 169 -4.06 -2.33 0.10
N ALA A 170 -3.35 -2.12 1.20
CA ALA A 170 -2.20 -2.94 1.59
C ALA A 170 -2.58 -4.42 1.76
N ILE A 171 -3.74 -4.70 2.37
CA ILE A 171 -4.24 -6.09 2.52
C ILE A 171 -4.56 -6.71 1.16
N CYS A 172 -5.23 -5.97 0.27
CA CYS A 172 -5.55 -6.46 -1.07
C CYS A 172 -4.27 -6.73 -1.88
N PHE A 173 -3.32 -5.78 -1.91
CA PHE A 173 -2.04 -5.95 -2.60
C PHE A 173 -1.26 -7.13 -2.06
N GLY A 174 -1.10 -7.21 -0.73
CA GLY A 174 -0.39 -8.31 -0.08
C GLY A 174 -1.07 -9.66 -0.26
N SER A 175 -2.40 -9.70 -0.32
CA SER A 175 -3.14 -10.94 -0.61
C SER A 175 -2.94 -11.39 -2.06
N GLY A 176 -2.92 -10.46 -3.02
CA GLY A 176 -2.58 -10.76 -4.42
C GLY A 176 -1.17 -11.34 -4.53
N ALA A 177 -0.19 -10.67 -3.93
CA ALA A 177 1.21 -11.12 -3.90
C ALA A 177 1.39 -12.47 -3.20
N PHE A 178 0.62 -12.73 -2.14
CA PHE A 178 0.64 -14.02 -1.46
C PHE A 178 0.08 -15.14 -2.34
N ILE A 179 -1.00 -14.88 -3.10
CA ILE A 179 -1.52 -15.85 -4.08
C ILE A 179 -0.46 -16.15 -5.15
N ASP A 180 0.22 -15.14 -5.69
CA ASP A 180 1.29 -15.34 -6.67
C ASP A 180 2.47 -16.15 -6.08
N LEU A 181 2.80 -15.91 -4.81
CA LEU A 181 3.77 -16.71 -4.06
C LEU A 181 3.32 -18.17 -3.93
N LEU A 182 2.04 -18.42 -3.61
CA LEU A 182 1.50 -19.78 -3.51
C LEU A 182 1.54 -20.49 -4.87
N ILE A 183 1.15 -19.82 -5.96
CA ILE A 183 1.24 -20.37 -7.32
C ILE A 183 2.68 -20.79 -7.64
N SER A 184 3.66 -19.96 -7.25
CA SER A 184 5.09 -20.17 -7.52
C SER A 184 5.75 -21.22 -6.62
N THR A 185 5.22 -21.47 -5.41
CA THR A 185 5.84 -22.38 -4.42
C THR A 185 5.16 -23.73 -4.27
N MET A 186 3.88 -23.82 -4.61
CA MET A 186 3.13 -25.04 -4.36
C MET A 186 3.57 -26.17 -5.28
N THR A 187 4.04 -27.26 -4.67
CA THR A 187 4.24 -28.52 -5.39
C THR A 187 2.90 -29.07 -5.89
N GLU A 188 2.93 -29.87 -6.95
CA GLU A 188 1.73 -30.48 -7.53
C GLU A 188 0.87 -31.22 -6.49
N ASN A 189 1.51 -31.90 -5.54
CA ASN A 189 0.81 -32.62 -4.46
C ASN A 189 -0.03 -31.69 -3.57
N TYR A 190 0.47 -30.49 -3.25
CA TYR A 190 -0.30 -29.52 -2.46
C TYR A 190 -1.41 -28.86 -3.29
N LYS A 191 -1.16 -28.57 -4.58
CA LYS A 191 -2.19 -28.09 -5.50
C LYS A 191 -3.36 -29.08 -5.56
N LEU A 192 -3.08 -30.38 -5.69
CA LEU A 192 -4.10 -31.43 -5.72
C LEU A 192 -4.95 -31.49 -4.44
N ILE A 193 -4.35 -31.32 -3.26
CA ILE A 193 -5.08 -31.29 -1.98
C ILE A 193 -6.05 -30.10 -1.94
N ILE A 194 -5.59 -28.91 -2.29
CA ILE A 194 -6.42 -27.69 -2.26
C ILE A 194 -7.51 -27.77 -3.33
N MET A 195 -7.17 -28.23 -4.55
CA MET A 195 -8.15 -28.47 -5.60
C MET A 195 -9.26 -29.41 -5.14
N SER A 196 -8.91 -30.51 -4.45
CA SER A 196 -9.88 -31.45 -3.87
C SER A 196 -10.79 -30.77 -2.84
N LEU A 197 -10.22 -29.94 -1.95
CA LEU A 197 -10.99 -29.16 -0.97
C LEU A 197 -11.92 -28.11 -1.60
N CYS A 198 -11.51 -27.53 -2.74
CA CYS A 198 -12.25 -26.49 -3.43
C CYS A 198 -13.17 -27.01 -4.55
N GLY A 199 -13.17 -28.32 -4.84
CA GLY A 199 -13.94 -28.90 -5.94
C GLY A 199 -13.46 -28.49 -7.34
N ILE A 200 -12.17 -28.20 -7.51
CA ILE A 200 -11.56 -27.79 -8.79
C ILE A 200 -11.08 -29.02 -9.56
N GLY A 201 -11.51 -29.16 -10.82
CA GLY A 201 -11.33 -30.37 -11.62
C GLY A 201 -9.95 -30.59 -12.25
N SER A 202 -9.12 -29.54 -12.40
CA SER A 202 -7.78 -29.66 -13.01
C SER A 202 -6.77 -28.65 -12.45
N ILE A 203 -5.47 -29.00 -12.50
CA ILE A 203 -4.37 -28.13 -12.02
C ILE A 203 -4.28 -26.86 -12.88
N GLY A 204 -4.53 -26.98 -14.19
CA GLY A 204 -4.58 -25.83 -15.09
C GLY A 204 -5.70 -24.85 -14.71
N ASP A 205 -6.87 -25.36 -14.33
CA ASP A 205 -7.97 -24.50 -13.85
C ASP A 205 -7.63 -23.84 -12.52
N PHE A 206 -6.91 -24.53 -11.64
CA PHE A 206 -6.46 -23.97 -10.36
C PHE A 206 -5.52 -22.77 -10.58
N ASP A 207 -4.45 -22.95 -11.34
CA ASP A 207 -3.47 -21.89 -11.60
C ASP A 207 -4.12 -20.69 -12.32
N LYS A 208 -5.01 -20.97 -13.29
CA LYS A 208 -5.78 -19.93 -13.99
C LYS A 208 -6.71 -19.15 -13.04
N ASN A 209 -7.44 -19.84 -12.16
CA ASN A 209 -8.37 -19.19 -11.23
C ASN A 209 -7.65 -18.41 -10.13
N MET A 210 -6.53 -18.94 -9.63
CA MET A 210 -5.69 -18.23 -8.65
C MET A 210 -5.05 -17.00 -9.27
N GLY A 211 -4.48 -17.10 -10.48
CA GLY A 211 -3.93 -15.95 -11.20
C GLY A 211 -5.00 -14.89 -11.53
N LYS A 212 -6.23 -15.31 -11.87
CA LYS A 212 -7.38 -14.40 -11.96
C LYS A 212 -7.64 -13.69 -10.63
N THR A 213 -7.61 -14.42 -9.52
CA THR A 213 -7.89 -13.85 -8.20
C THR A 213 -6.83 -12.81 -7.81
N SER A 214 -5.54 -13.06 -8.05
CA SER A 214 -4.48 -12.11 -7.71
C SER A 214 -4.60 -10.80 -8.50
N VAL A 215 -4.86 -10.83 -9.81
CA VAL A 215 -5.04 -9.60 -10.61
C VAL A 215 -6.26 -8.77 -10.16
N HIS A 216 -7.35 -9.41 -9.71
CA HIS A 216 -8.50 -8.68 -9.16
C HIS A 216 -8.16 -8.04 -7.81
N LEU A 217 -7.32 -8.68 -7.00
CA LEU A 217 -6.87 -8.12 -5.72
C LEU A 217 -5.93 -6.92 -5.92
N TYR A 218 -5.02 -6.97 -6.89
CA TYR A 218 -4.20 -5.83 -7.27
C TYR A 218 -5.06 -4.66 -7.78
N PHE A 219 -6.02 -4.93 -8.67
CA PHE A 219 -6.98 -3.94 -9.13
C PHE A 219 -7.78 -3.32 -7.97
N LEU A 220 -8.27 -4.14 -7.05
CA LEU A 220 -9.02 -3.66 -5.88
C LEU A 220 -8.14 -2.82 -4.95
N SER A 221 -6.87 -3.18 -4.79
CA SER A 221 -5.88 -2.35 -4.08
C SER A 221 -5.72 -0.98 -4.74
N ALA A 222 -5.60 -0.93 -6.08
CA ALA A 222 -5.48 0.33 -6.80
C ALA A 222 -6.73 1.21 -6.65
N VAL A 223 -7.92 0.62 -6.67
CA VAL A 223 -9.18 1.33 -6.37
C VAL A 223 -9.14 1.94 -4.97
N PHE A 224 -8.71 1.18 -3.96
CA PHE A 224 -8.59 1.70 -2.59
C PHE A 224 -7.52 2.78 -2.43
N CYS A 225 -6.43 2.74 -3.20
CA CYS A 225 -5.46 3.84 -3.28
C CYS A 225 -6.15 5.11 -3.81
N LEU A 226 -6.83 5.03 -4.96
CA LEU A 226 -7.49 6.20 -5.56
C LEU A 226 -8.64 6.77 -4.74
N LEU A 227 -9.39 5.93 -4.01
CA LEU A 227 -10.45 6.40 -3.11
C LEU A 227 -9.91 7.22 -1.94
N ARG A 228 -8.63 7.07 -1.62
CA ARG A 228 -7.94 7.86 -0.59
C ARG A 228 -7.35 9.15 -1.15
N SER A 229 -6.87 9.12 -2.40
CA SER A 229 -6.07 10.22 -2.96
C SER A 229 -6.86 11.54 -2.94
N ASP A 230 -6.23 12.59 -2.42
CA ASP A 230 -6.80 13.93 -2.45
C ASP A 230 -6.42 14.63 -3.75
N PHE A 231 -7.36 14.63 -4.70
CA PHE A 231 -7.20 15.29 -6.00
C PHE A 231 -7.06 16.83 -5.91
N THR A 232 -7.30 17.39 -4.72
CA THR A 232 -7.23 18.84 -4.48
C THR A 232 -5.97 19.27 -3.73
N ALA A 233 -5.02 18.34 -3.49
CA ALA A 233 -3.80 18.66 -2.76
C ALA A 233 -2.90 19.66 -3.51
N ASP A 234 -2.46 20.69 -2.78
CA ASP A 234 -1.61 21.75 -3.31
C ASP A 234 -0.12 21.46 -3.22
N ASP A 235 0.30 20.52 -2.36
CA ASP A 235 1.70 20.18 -2.19
C ASP A 235 2.22 19.23 -3.29
N VAL A 236 3.49 19.40 -3.64
CA VAL A 236 4.13 18.64 -4.71
C VAL A 236 4.17 17.14 -4.40
N SER A 237 4.39 16.77 -3.14
CA SER A 237 4.48 15.36 -2.72
C SER A 237 3.15 14.63 -2.96
N SER A 238 2.03 15.19 -2.51
CA SER A 238 0.71 14.60 -2.77
C SER A 238 0.37 14.48 -4.25
N ARG A 239 0.75 15.45 -5.09
CA ARG A 239 0.53 15.36 -6.54
C ARG A 239 1.36 14.26 -7.19
N VAL A 240 2.60 14.07 -6.73
CA VAL A 240 3.47 12.97 -7.18
C VAL A 240 2.89 11.63 -6.75
N TYR A 241 2.42 11.49 -5.51
CA TYR A 241 1.74 10.27 -5.05
C TYR A 241 0.45 9.98 -5.83
N LEU A 242 -0.37 11.00 -6.12
CA LEU A 242 -1.58 10.84 -6.93
C LEU A 242 -1.24 10.35 -8.35
N LEU A 243 -0.19 10.89 -8.97
CA LEU A 243 0.26 10.40 -10.27
C LEU A 243 0.69 8.93 -10.18
N GLY A 244 1.40 8.55 -9.13
CA GLY A 244 1.70 7.15 -8.82
C GLY A 244 0.44 6.29 -8.74
N ASP A 245 -0.51 6.66 -7.88
CA ASP A 245 -1.80 5.95 -7.70
C ASP A 245 -2.56 5.77 -9.04
N LEU A 246 -2.51 6.77 -9.93
CA LEU A 246 -3.12 6.70 -11.27
C LEU A 246 -2.38 5.71 -12.20
N LEU A 247 -1.05 5.69 -12.17
CA LEU A 247 -0.25 4.72 -12.93
C LEU A 247 -0.44 3.30 -12.40
N PHE A 248 -0.50 3.13 -11.08
CA PHE A 248 -0.80 1.85 -10.44
C PHE A 248 -2.17 1.31 -10.87
N MET A 249 -3.19 2.17 -10.89
CA MET A 249 -4.51 1.82 -11.41
C MET A 249 -4.47 1.46 -12.89
N ALA A 250 -3.77 2.23 -13.72
CA ALA A 250 -3.65 1.95 -15.15
C ALA A 250 -2.97 0.59 -15.41
N GLY A 251 -1.86 0.30 -14.73
CA GLY A 251 -1.18 -0.99 -14.79
C GLY A 251 -2.10 -2.13 -14.35
N SER A 252 -2.76 -1.98 -13.20
CA SER A 252 -3.69 -3.01 -12.68
C SER A 252 -4.86 -3.29 -13.63
N VAL A 253 -5.37 -2.27 -14.34
CA VAL A 253 -6.39 -2.44 -15.38
C VAL A 253 -5.83 -3.21 -16.58
N ILE A 254 -4.60 -2.92 -17.01
CA ILE A 254 -3.94 -3.64 -18.09
C ILE A 254 -3.75 -5.10 -17.70
N ASP A 255 -3.32 -5.41 -16.47
CA ASP A 255 -3.17 -6.79 -15.99
C ASP A 255 -4.50 -7.53 -16.01
N LEU A 256 -5.56 -6.88 -15.52
CA LEU A 256 -6.91 -7.44 -15.52
C LEU A 256 -7.37 -7.75 -16.96
N VAL A 257 -7.25 -6.78 -17.87
CA VAL A 257 -7.63 -6.93 -19.28
C VAL A 257 -6.79 -8.02 -19.95
N THR A 258 -5.47 -8.04 -19.73
CA THR A 258 -4.56 -9.05 -20.29
C THR A 258 -4.94 -10.44 -19.82
N ASN A 259 -5.30 -10.60 -18.54
CA ASN A 259 -5.75 -11.87 -17.99
C ASN A 259 -7.08 -12.35 -18.63
N TYR A 260 -8.02 -11.45 -18.89
CA TYR A 260 -9.25 -11.77 -19.61
C TYR A 260 -8.99 -12.10 -21.09
N LEU A 261 -8.12 -11.35 -21.78
CA LEU A 261 -7.76 -11.60 -23.17
C LEU A 261 -6.96 -12.90 -23.36
N ALA A 262 -6.26 -13.36 -22.32
CA ALA A 262 -5.57 -14.65 -22.30
C ALA A 262 -6.53 -15.84 -22.15
N ASP A 263 -7.81 -15.62 -21.84
CA ASP A 263 -8.79 -16.71 -21.77
C ASP A 263 -9.00 -17.32 -23.17
N PRO A 264 -8.90 -18.65 -23.35
CA PRO A 264 -9.12 -19.31 -24.64
C PRO A 264 -10.47 -19.02 -25.30
N PHE A 265 -11.44 -18.50 -24.54
CA PHE A 265 -12.71 -18.06 -25.12
C PHE A 265 -12.56 -16.83 -26.04
N TYR A 266 -11.56 -15.96 -25.79
CA TYR A 266 -11.28 -14.75 -26.57
C TYR A 266 -10.08 -14.93 -27.53
N ALA A 267 -9.82 -16.18 -27.94
CA ALA A 267 -8.62 -16.75 -28.58
C ALA A 267 -8.01 -16.09 -29.84
N GLU A 268 -8.39 -14.88 -30.21
CA GLU A 268 -7.78 -14.18 -31.36
C GLU A 268 -6.54 -13.36 -30.98
N THR A 269 -6.26 -13.17 -29.69
CA THR A 269 -5.13 -12.34 -29.26
C THR A 269 -3.81 -13.11 -29.39
N LYS A 270 -2.91 -12.62 -30.25
CA LYS A 270 -1.57 -13.21 -30.40
C LYS A 270 -0.78 -13.12 -29.09
N GLN A 271 -0.09 -14.20 -28.71
CA GLN A 271 0.73 -14.29 -27.48
C GLN A 271 1.68 -13.10 -27.32
N VAL A 272 2.34 -12.67 -28.40
CA VAL A 272 3.25 -11.51 -28.37
C VAL A 272 2.57 -10.22 -27.90
N THR A 273 1.28 -10.04 -28.21
CA THR A 273 0.50 -8.87 -27.78
C THR A 273 0.28 -8.90 -26.27
N LEU A 274 -0.07 -10.08 -25.72
CA LEU A 274 -0.23 -10.26 -24.29
C LEU A 274 1.08 -9.98 -23.53
N LEU A 275 2.21 -10.44 -24.07
CA LEU A 275 3.53 -10.17 -23.48
C LEU A 275 3.90 -8.68 -23.50
N TRP A 276 3.56 -7.95 -24.56
CA TRP A 276 3.76 -6.50 -24.62
C TRP A 276 2.87 -5.73 -23.64
N LEU A 277 1.60 -6.13 -23.51
CA LEU A 277 0.68 -5.53 -22.54
C LEU A 277 1.16 -5.79 -21.10
N TYR A 278 1.61 -7.01 -20.82
CA TYR A 278 2.19 -7.35 -19.52
C TYR A 278 3.45 -6.51 -19.22
N LEU A 279 4.38 -6.40 -20.18
CA LEU A 279 5.56 -5.54 -20.04
C LEU A 279 5.17 -4.08 -19.79
N LEU A 280 4.18 -3.55 -20.52
CA LEU A 280 3.69 -2.19 -20.30
C LEU A 280 3.14 -2.02 -18.87
N SER A 281 2.40 -2.98 -18.34
CA SER A 281 1.94 -2.95 -16.96
C SER A 281 3.11 -2.91 -15.97
N CYS A 282 4.11 -3.78 -16.14
CA CYS A 282 5.31 -3.80 -15.30
C CYS A 282 6.06 -2.46 -15.32
N GLU A 283 6.18 -1.83 -16.50
CA GLU A 283 6.80 -0.51 -16.63
C GLU A 283 6.00 0.57 -15.89
N LEU A 284 4.67 0.53 -15.95
CA LEU A 284 3.82 1.47 -15.20
C LEU A 284 3.99 1.31 -13.68
N TRP A 285 4.06 0.07 -13.18
CA TRP A 285 4.32 -0.21 -11.76
C TRP A 285 5.73 0.21 -11.34
N LEU A 286 6.72 0.12 -12.24
CA LEU A 286 8.09 0.57 -12.00
C LEU A 286 8.16 2.10 -11.92
N ILE A 287 7.49 2.81 -12.83
CA ILE A 287 7.41 4.28 -12.81
C ILE A 287 6.68 4.74 -11.55
N ASP A 288 5.56 4.09 -11.20
CA ASP A 288 4.84 4.33 -9.96
C ASP A 288 5.74 4.19 -8.71
N ALA A 289 6.50 3.09 -8.59
CA ALA A 289 7.45 2.91 -7.50
C ALA A 289 8.50 4.03 -7.42
N CYS A 290 8.98 4.52 -8.56
CA CYS A 290 9.88 5.67 -8.63
C CYS A 290 9.21 6.96 -8.13
N LEU A 291 7.93 7.17 -8.49
CA LEU A 291 7.15 8.33 -8.05
C LEU A 291 6.92 8.30 -6.54
N TYR A 292 6.61 7.15 -5.92
CA TYR A 292 6.47 7.09 -4.46
C TYR A 292 7.77 7.49 -3.74
N LEU A 293 8.94 7.02 -4.20
CA LEU A 293 10.23 7.46 -3.64
C LEU A 293 10.51 8.95 -3.86
N LEU A 294 10.12 9.47 -5.02
CA LEU A 294 10.24 10.91 -5.30
C LEU A 294 9.28 11.72 -4.41
N GLY A 295 8.09 11.21 -4.14
CA GLY A 295 7.13 11.78 -3.19
C GLY A 295 7.70 11.84 -1.78
N ASP A 296 8.32 10.75 -1.31
CA ASP A 296 9.02 10.69 -0.01
C ASP A 296 10.16 11.73 0.05
N PHE A 297 10.92 11.87 -1.04
CA PHE A 297 11.99 12.86 -1.14
C PHE A 297 11.46 14.29 -1.04
N PHE A 298 10.37 14.63 -1.75
CA PHE A 298 9.77 15.96 -1.66
C PHE A 298 9.16 16.23 -0.29
N TRP A 299 8.48 15.24 0.30
CA TRP A 299 7.92 15.35 1.64
C TRP A 299 9.02 15.70 2.66
N PHE A 300 10.10 14.92 2.68
CA PHE A 300 11.23 15.13 3.59
C PHE A 300 11.89 16.51 3.41
N ASN A 301 12.11 16.94 2.17
CA ASN A 301 12.72 18.24 1.90
C ASN A 301 11.81 19.43 2.25
N SER A 302 10.51 19.30 2.01
CA SER A 302 9.54 20.35 2.36
C SER A 302 9.49 20.58 3.86
N ASP A 303 9.52 19.49 4.64
CA ASP A 303 9.53 19.56 6.09
C ASP A 303 10.86 20.11 6.62
N PHE A 304 11.99 19.66 6.06
CA PHE A 304 13.31 20.18 6.42
C PHE A 304 13.47 21.68 6.11
N SER A 305 12.96 22.14 4.96
CA SER A 305 12.96 23.57 4.59
C SER A 305 12.12 24.40 5.58
N ASN A 306 10.94 23.92 5.95
CA ASN A 306 10.09 24.58 6.94
C ASN A 306 10.79 24.66 8.30
N GLN A 307 11.46 23.59 8.74
CA GLN A 307 12.22 23.57 9.99
C GLN A 307 13.41 24.54 9.98
N LEU A 308 14.18 24.62 8.89
CA LEU A 308 15.28 25.57 8.75
C LEU A 308 14.79 27.03 8.75
N SER A 309 13.66 27.31 8.10
CA SER A 309 13.07 28.65 8.09
C SER A 309 12.69 29.10 9.50
N LEU A 310 12.11 28.22 10.31
CA LEU A 310 11.74 28.50 11.70
C LEU A 310 12.96 28.70 12.61
N LEU A 311 14.01 27.88 12.44
CA LEU A 311 15.25 28.00 13.21
C LEU A 311 16.01 29.30 12.88
N SER A 312 16.09 29.65 11.59
CA SER A 312 16.75 30.88 11.15
C SER A 312 16.03 32.14 11.67
N TRP A 313 14.69 32.17 11.62
CA TRP A 313 13.91 33.29 12.14
C TRP A 313 14.05 33.43 13.67
N LYS A 314 13.94 32.33 14.43
CA LYS A 314 14.10 32.37 15.89
C LYS A 314 15.49 32.83 16.33
N THR A 315 16.55 32.36 15.67
CA THR A 315 17.92 32.81 15.98
C THR A 315 18.17 34.26 15.59
N TRP A 316 17.57 34.73 14.49
CA TRP A 316 17.71 36.12 14.05
C TRP A 316 17.01 37.11 15.00
N PHE A 317 15.77 36.83 15.40
CA PHE A 317 15.05 37.68 16.36
C PHE A 317 15.63 37.63 17.78
N SER A 318 16.12 36.47 18.24
CA SER A 318 16.81 36.33 19.53
C SER A 318 18.08 37.17 19.62
N LYS A 319 18.90 37.17 18.56
CA LYS A 319 20.13 37.99 18.49
C LYS A 319 19.84 39.48 18.29
N GLY A 320 18.80 39.82 17.52
CA GLY A 320 18.37 41.21 17.33
C GLY A 320 17.87 41.85 18.64
N SER A 321 17.04 41.14 19.41
CA SER A 321 16.47 41.67 20.65
C SER A 321 17.50 41.87 21.77
N THR A 322 18.52 41.00 21.86
CA THR A 322 19.59 41.12 22.88
C THR A 322 20.58 42.23 22.53
N SER A 323 20.79 42.50 21.24
CA SER A 323 21.64 43.63 20.80
C SER A 323 21.00 44.98 21.10
N ILE A 324 19.68 45.12 20.93
CA ILE A 324 18.95 46.38 21.17
C ILE A 324 18.89 46.71 22.67
N GLN A 325 18.68 45.71 23.53
CA GLN A 325 18.63 45.94 24.99
C GLN A 325 19.97 46.38 25.58
N LYS A 326 21.11 45.96 25.02
CA LYS A 326 22.43 46.41 25.48
C LYS A 326 22.70 47.87 25.12
N THR A 327 22.22 48.36 23.98
CA THR A 327 22.46 49.76 23.56
C THR A 327 21.61 50.76 24.32
N THR A 328 20.40 50.39 24.76
CA THR A 328 19.54 51.27 25.58
C THR A 328 19.96 51.40 27.05
N LYS A 329 20.91 50.61 27.55
CA LYS A 329 21.45 50.73 28.92
C LYS A 329 22.72 51.58 29.01
N GLU A 330 23.31 51.97 27.89
CA GLU A 330 24.54 52.78 27.82
C GLU A 330 24.28 54.23 27.34
N VAL A 331 23.01 54.66 27.30
CA VAL A 331 22.59 56.05 27.03
C VAL A 331 21.89 56.60 28.27
#